data_AF-A0A9W5TPP4-F1
#
_entry.id   AF-A0A9W5TPP4-F1
#
_cell.length_a   1.000
_cell.length_b   1.000
_cell.length_c   1.000
_cell.angle_alpha   90.00
_cell.angle_beta   90.00
_cell.angle_gamma   90.00
#
_symmetry.space_group_name_H-M   'P 1'
#
loop_
_entity.id
_entity.type
_entity.pdbx_description
1 polymer ?
#
loop_
_entity_poly.entity_id
_entity_poly.type
_entity_poly.pdbx_seq_one_letter_code
_entity_poly.pdbx_strand_id
1 'polypeptide(L)'
;MIISSCGGEPGSATATDCEIVAELSEEFRAMDGRDQTGGDINARFAEKVRAAAHSVSGAQVRDELTTWAEGFSTLSQIQRTHSSSPVADERAQLMEAGEAIYGTADQLRSTCPNAWPSASG
;
A
#
# COMPACT_ATOMS: atom_id res chain seq x y z
N MET A 1 1.77 -45.91 -4.71
CA MET A 1 2.08 -44.84 -3.74
C MET A 1 1.28 -43.62 -4.15
N ILE A 2 0.24 -43.28 -3.40
CA ILE A 2 -0.57 -42.08 -3.62
C ILE A 2 0.15 -40.96 -2.89
N ILE A 3 0.70 -40.00 -3.64
CA ILE A 3 1.19 -38.74 -3.06
C ILE A 3 -0.04 -37.88 -2.73
N SER A 4 -0.51 -38.05 -1.50
CA SER A 4 -1.34 -37.08 -0.81
C SER A 4 -0.49 -35.86 -0.48
N SER A 5 -0.61 -34.82 -1.30
CA SER A 5 -0.31 -33.40 -1.04
C SER A 5 -1.03 -32.69 -2.19
N CYS A 6 -1.96 -31.77 -1.99
CA CYS A 6 -1.79 -30.54 -1.25
C CYS A 6 -3.05 -30.22 -0.46
N GLY A 7 -2.93 -30.13 0.86
CA GLY A 7 -3.81 -29.25 1.63
C GLY A 7 -3.65 -27.84 1.07
N GLY A 8 -4.76 -27.17 0.79
CA GLY A 8 -4.75 -25.83 0.21
C GLY A 8 -3.85 -24.92 1.03
N GLU A 9 -2.93 -24.23 0.37
CA GLU A 9 -2.16 -23.16 0.97
C GLU A 9 -3.11 -21.97 1.16
N PRO A 10 -3.49 -21.57 2.38
CA PRO A 10 -4.01 -20.24 2.58
C PRO A 10 -2.82 -19.28 2.46
N GLY A 11 -2.78 -18.38 1.47
CA GLY A 11 -1.90 -17.21 1.62
C GLY A 11 -1.30 -16.55 0.38
N SER A 12 -1.34 -17.16 -0.79
CA SER A 12 -0.76 -16.53 -2.00
C SER A 12 -1.77 -15.60 -2.67
N ALA A 13 -1.27 -14.50 -3.25
CA ALA A 13 -2.09 -13.57 -4.02
C ALA A 13 -2.82 -14.27 -5.18
N THR A 14 -4.13 -14.04 -5.30
CA THR A 14 -4.89 -14.48 -6.47
C THR A 14 -4.76 -13.47 -7.62
N ALA A 15 -5.13 -13.88 -8.83
CA ALA A 15 -5.18 -12.96 -9.97
C ALA A 15 -6.09 -11.75 -9.68
N THR A 16 -7.25 -11.98 -9.06
CA THR A 16 -8.19 -10.93 -8.65
C THR A 16 -7.61 -10.02 -7.56
N ASP A 17 -6.87 -10.56 -6.60
CA ASP A 17 -6.17 -9.73 -5.61
C ASP A 17 -5.15 -8.81 -6.31
N CYS A 18 -4.44 -9.33 -7.31
CA CYS A 18 -3.46 -8.54 -8.07
C CYS A 18 -4.10 -7.53 -9.02
N GLU A 19 -5.32 -7.75 -9.52
CA GLU A 19 -6.08 -6.73 -10.25
C GLU A 19 -6.39 -5.53 -9.34
N ILE A 20 -6.82 -5.79 -8.09
CA ILE A 20 -7.06 -4.75 -7.09
C ILE A 20 -5.76 -4.00 -6.77
N VAL A 21 -4.65 -4.71 -6.57
CA VAL A 21 -3.33 -4.07 -6.37
C VAL A 21 -2.94 -3.21 -7.58
N ALA A 22 -3.27 -3.64 -8.81
CA ALA A 22 -2.96 -2.89 -10.01
C ALA A 22 -3.67 -1.54 -10.03
N GLU A 23 -4.98 -1.53 -9.79
CA GLU A 23 -5.79 -0.30 -9.72
C GLU A 23 -5.26 0.68 -8.66
N LEU A 24 -4.90 0.16 -7.48
CA LEU A 24 -4.34 0.98 -6.42
C LEU A 24 -2.94 1.51 -6.75
N SER A 25 -2.12 0.73 -7.45
CA SER A 25 -0.77 1.16 -7.87
C SER A 25 -0.82 2.29 -8.90
N GLU A 26 -1.79 2.27 -9.82
CA GLU A 26 -2.00 3.34 -10.79
C GLU A 26 -2.42 4.64 -10.10
N GLU A 27 -3.34 4.56 -9.15
CA GLU A 27 -3.75 5.72 -8.37
C GLU A 27 -2.61 6.26 -7.51
N PHE A 28 -1.83 5.38 -6.86
CA PHE A 28 -0.63 5.78 -6.13
C PHE A 28 0.34 6.57 -7.00
N ARG A 29 0.64 6.08 -8.21
CA ARG A 29 1.48 6.80 -9.18
C ARG A 29 0.85 8.11 -9.64
N ALA A 30 -0.47 8.19 -9.77
CA ALA A 30 -1.16 9.42 -10.14
C ALA A 30 -1.16 10.47 -9.03
N MET A 31 -1.01 10.05 -7.77
CA MET A 31 -0.81 10.95 -6.61
C MET A 31 0.62 11.44 -6.48
N ASP A 32 1.60 10.66 -6.95
CA ASP A 32 3.00 11.06 -7.02
C ASP A 32 3.15 12.27 -7.96
N GLY A 33 3.60 13.40 -7.42
CA GLY A 33 3.68 14.68 -8.15
C GLY A 33 2.46 15.61 -8.00
N ARG A 34 1.41 15.21 -7.28
CA ARG A 34 0.35 16.14 -6.85
C ARG A 34 0.78 16.86 -5.57
N ASP A 35 0.28 18.08 -5.40
CA ASP A 35 0.37 18.76 -4.11
C ASP A 35 -0.47 17.99 -3.09
N GLN A 36 0.20 17.32 -2.16
CA GLN A 36 -0.40 16.55 -1.08
C GLN A 36 -0.51 17.37 0.21
N THR A 37 -0.37 18.70 0.14
CA THR A 37 -0.47 19.54 1.34
C THR A 37 -1.85 19.43 1.97
N GLY A 38 -1.88 19.41 3.31
CA GLY A 38 -3.11 19.20 4.08
C GLY A 38 -3.56 17.74 4.24
N GLY A 39 -2.89 16.76 3.62
CA GLY A 39 -3.07 15.34 3.92
C GLY A 39 -4.39 14.69 3.49
N ASP A 40 -5.34 15.45 2.93
CA ASP A 40 -6.66 14.90 2.54
C ASP A 40 -6.59 13.87 1.42
N ILE A 41 -5.65 14.04 0.47
CA ILE A 41 -5.44 13.05 -0.60
C ILE A 41 -4.95 11.72 -0.01
N ASN A 42 -3.94 11.78 0.87
CA ASN A 42 -3.38 10.60 1.53
C ASN A 42 -4.39 9.89 2.44
N ALA A 43 -5.22 10.65 3.17
CA ALA A 43 -6.28 10.08 4.00
C ALA A 43 -7.35 9.36 3.17
N ARG A 44 -7.78 9.95 2.05
CA ARG A 44 -8.76 9.31 1.15
C ARG A 44 -8.20 8.05 0.50
N PHE A 45 -6.93 8.09 0.10
CA PHE A 45 -6.28 6.92 -0.46
C PHE A 45 -6.13 5.80 0.58
N ALA A 46 -5.75 6.14 1.82
CA ALA A 46 -5.69 5.17 2.92
C ALA A 46 -7.01 4.42 3.12
N GLU A 47 -8.14 5.13 3.13
CA GLU A 47 -9.47 4.52 3.26
C GLU A 47 -9.80 3.60 2.08
N LYS A 48 -9.43 3.99 0.86
CA LYS A 48 -9.60 3.16 -0.33
C LYS A 48 -8.78 1.88 -0.23
N VAL A 49 -7.52 1.98 0.18
CA VAL A 49 -6.63 0.81 0.37
C VAL A 49 -7.17 -0.11 1.47
N ARG A 50 -7.70 0.42 2.59
CA ARG A 50 -8.36 -0.40 3.63
C ARG A 50 -9.57 -1.16 3.09
N ALA A 51 -10.43 -0.48 2.35
CA ALA A 51 -11.60 -1.13 1.74
C ALA A 51 -11.19 -2.26 0.78
N ALA A 52 -10.12 -2.06 0.02
CA ALA A 52 -9.53 -3.08 -0.83
C ALA A 52 -8.95 -4.26 -0.04
N ALA A 53 -8.28 -4.01 1.10
CA ALA A 53 -7.76 -5.06 1.98
C ALA A 53 -8.88 -5.99 2.51
N HIS A 54 -10.10 -5.47 2.70
CA HIS A 54 -11.26 -6.29 3.06
C HIS A 54 -11.86 -7.10 1.91
N SER A 55 -11.50 -6.78 0.67
CA SER A 55 -12.04 -7.39 -0.55
C SER A 55 -11.14 -8.48 -1.13
N VAL A 56 -9.86 -8.51 -0.75
CA VAL A 56 -8.90 -9.52 -1.19
C VAL A 56 -9.06 -10.83 -0.42
N SER A 57 -8.72 -11.93 -1.09
CA SER A 57 -8.80 -13.29 -0.55
C SER A 57 -7.46 -13.80 -0.01
N GLY A 58 -6.34 -13.35 -0.59
CA GLY A 58 -4.99 -13.67 -0.13
C GLY A 58 -4.62 -12.98 1.19
N ALA A 59 -4.22 -13.76 2.19
CA ALA A 59 -3.83 -13.24 3.50
C ALA A 59 -2.62 -12.31 3.42
N GLN A 60 -1.62 -12.67 2.60
CA GLN A 60 -0.43 -11.83 2.38
C GLN A 60 -0.80 -10.46 1.80
N VAL A 61 -1.58 -10.42 0.71
CA VAL A 61 -1.99 -9.17 0.07
C VAL A 61 -2.83 -8.32 1.02
N ARG A 62 -3.69 -8.94 1.82
CA ARG A 62 -4.48 -8.22 2.84
C ARG A 62 -3.58 -7.52 3.86
N ASP A 63 -2.58 -8.21 4.38
CA ASP A 63 -1.68 -7.69 5.41
C ASP A 63 -0.79 -6.56 4.82
N GLU A 64 -0.30 -6.75 3.59
CA GLU A 64 0.42 -5.72 2.83
C GLU A 64 -0.47 -4.48 2.59
N LEU A 65 -1.69 -4.64 2.07
CA LEU A 65 -2.61 -3.50 1.88
C LEU A 65 -2.97 -2.80 3.20
N THR A 66 -3.12 -3.55 4.30
CA THR A 66 -3.38 -2.97 5.63
C THR A 66 -2.23 -2.09 6.08
N THR A 67 -1.00 -2.60 5.98
CA THR A 67 0.23 -1.86 6.32
C THR A 67 0.39 -0.63 5.45
N TRP A 68 0.09 -0.77 4.16
CA TRP A 68 0.19 0.34 3.21
C TRP A 68 -0.79 1.47 3.57
N ALA A 69 -2.04 1.14 3.91
CA ALA A 69 -3.04 2.11 4.34
C ALA A 69 -2.68 2.82 5.66
N GLU A 70 -2.05 2.09 6.60
CA GLU A 70 -1.54 2.68 7.84
C GLU A 70 -0.45 3.72 7.56
N GLY A 71 0.50 3.42 6.66
CA GLY A 71 1.51 4.38 6.21
C GLY A 71 0.92 5.69 5.69
N PHE A 72 -0.08 5.62 4.80
CA PHE A 72 -0.78 6.82 4.30
C PHE A 72 -1.56 7.56 5.38
N SER A 73 -2.14 6.85 6.34
CA SER A 73 -2.88 7.48 7.44
C SER A 73 -1.94 8.27 8.34
N THR A 74 -0.80 7.68 8.71
CA THR A 74 0.26 8.36 9.47
C THR A 74 0.76 9.58 8.71
N LEU A 75 1.06 9.46 7.42
CA LEU A 75 1.49 10.59 6.58
C LEU A 75 0.43 11.70 6.54
N SER A 76 -0.84 11.36 6.37
CA SER A 76 -1.95 12.33 6.36
C SER A 76 -2.07 13.08 7.68
N GLN A 77 -1.86 12.38 8.80
CA GLN A 77 -1.93 12.98 10.14
C GLN A 77 -0.78 13.95 10.37
N ILE A 78 0.44 13.59 9.97
CA ILE A 78 1.61 14.47 10.04
C ILE A 78 1.37 15.73 9.19
N GLN A 79 0.90 15.57 7.95
CA GLN A 79 0.64 16.69 7.03
C GLN A 79 -0.47 17.63 7.52
N ARG A 80 -1.50 17.11 8.20
CA ARG A 80 -2.57 17.93 8.80
C ARG A 80 -2.12 18.68 10.04
N THR A 81 -1.27 18.06 10.85
CA THR A 81 -0.83 18.62 12.13
C THR A 81 0.21 19.71 11.93
N HIS A 82 1.00 19.66 10.85
CA HIS A 82 2.16 20.53 10.67
C HIS A 82 2.13 21.27 9.32
N SER A 83 1.66 22.52 9.34
CA SER A 83 1.82 23.49 8.24
C SER A 83 3.16 24.24 8.28
N SER A 84 4.07 23.89 9.18
CA SER A 84 5.38 24.54 9.39
C SER A 84 6.43 23.51 9.81
N SER A 85 7.69 23.73 9.41
CA SER A 85 8.80 22.76 9.38
C SER A 85 8.84 21.71 10.52
N PRO A 86 9.04 20.42 10.19
CA PRO A 86 8.99 19.34 11.18
C PRO A 86 10.16 19.38 12.16
N VAL A 87 9.89 19.12 13.44
CA VAL A 87 10.89 18.86 14.49
C VAL A 87 11.45 17.43 14.38
N ALA A 88 12.46 17.10 15.19
CA ALA A 88 13.23 15.86 15.05
C ALA A 88 12.38 14.56 15.15
N ASP A 89 11.43 14.49 16.09
CA ASP A 89 10.55 13.32 16.24
C ASP A 89 9.58 13.17 15.05
N GLU A 90 9.12 14.27 14.48
CA GLU A 90 8.24 14.29 13.31
C GLU A 90 8.99 13.85 12.05
N ARG A 91 10.27 14.18 11.96
CA ARG A 91 11.13 13.68 10.87
C ARG A 91 11.30 12.16 10.95
N ALA A 92 11.39 11.59 12.16
CA ALA A 92 11.43 10.13 12.34
C ALA A 92 10.10 9.49 11.91
N GLN A 93 8.97 10.02 12.38
CA GLN A 93 7.63 9.52 11.99
C GLN A 93 7.39 9.66 10.48
N LEU A 94 7.87 10.72 9.85
CA LEU A 94 7.78 10.91 8.40
C LEU A 94 8.62 9.87 7.65
N MET A 95 9.81 9.52 8.15
CA MET A 95 10.63 8.44 7.60
C MET A 95 9.95 7.09 7.76
N GLU A 96 9.40 6.78 8.94
CA GLU A 96 8.66 5.53 9.19
C GLU A 96 7.43 5.41 8.29
N ALA A 97 6.64 6.48 8.14
CA ALA A 97 5.50 6.51 7.23
C ALA A 97 5.95 6.33 5.77
N GLY A 98 7.07 6.94 5.38
CA GLY A 98 7.67 6.73 4.06
C GLY A 98 8.11 5.30 3.83
N GLU A 99 8.75 4.66 4.82
CA GLU A 99 9.16 3.25 4.76
C GLU A 99 7.95 2.33 4.64
N ALA A 100 6.89 2.57 5.42
CA ALA A 100 5.64 1.81 5.30
C ALA A 100 4.98 1.99 3.93
N ILE A 101 5.02 3.20 3.35
CA ILE A 101 4.42 3.45 2.03
C ILE A 101 5.25 2.80 0.91
N TYR A 102 6.53 3.14 0.82
CA TYR A 102 7.37 2.71 -0.30
C TYR A 102 7.90 1.28 -0.14
N GLY A 103 8.19 0.85 1.08
CA GLY A 103 8.61 -0.53 1.38
C GLY A 103 7.49 -1.53 1.15
N THR A 104 6.25 -1.21 1.57
CA THR A 104 5.11 -2.08 1.29
C THR A 104 4.67 -2.03 -0.18
N ALA A 105 4.85 -0.90 -0.87
CA ALA A 105 4.67 -0.87 -2.33
C ALA A 105 5.63 -1.83 -3.06
N ASP A 106 6.89 -1.93 -2.62
CA ASP A 106 7.85 -2.91 -3.15
C ASP A 106 7.43 -4.36 -2.86
N GLN A 107 6.92 -4.63 -1.65
CA GLN A 107 6.36 -5.94 -1.29
C GLN A 107 5.17 -6.31 -2.18
N LEU A 108 4.19 -5.40 -2.33
CA LEU A 108 3.04 -5.57 -3.22
C LEU A 108 3.47 -5.80 -4.67
N ARG A 109 4.56 -5.15 -5.12
CA ARG A 109 5.15 -5.37 -6.44
C ARG A 109 5.78 -6.75 -6.57
N SER A 110 6.45 -7.25 -5.52
CA SER A 110 7.01 -8.61 -5.50
C SER A 110 5.90 -9.68 -5.51
N THR A 111 4.84 -9.45 -4.72
CA THR A 111 3.67 -10.32 -4.58
C THR A 111 2.80 -10.32 -5.86
N CYS A 112 2.63 -9.16 -6.49
CA CYS A 112 1.87 -8.96 -7.71
C CYS A 112 2.73 -8.26 -8.79
N PRO A 113 3.65 -8.99 -9.46
CA PRO A 113 4.62 -8.39 -10.39
C PRO A 113 4.00 -7.74 -11.62
N ASN A 114 2.82 -8.20 -12.03
CA ASN A 114 2.08 -7.63 -13.17
C ASN A 114 1.20 -6.45 -12.78
N ALA A 115 0.96 -6.22 -11.49
CA ALA A 115 0.10 -5.14 -11.01
C ALA A 115 0.75 -3.76 -11.18
N TRP A 116 2.08 -3.72 -11.14
CA TRP A 116 2.85 -2.51 -11.36
C TRP A 116 3.40 -2.52 -12.77
N PRO A 117 2.78 -1.80 -13.73
CA PRO A 117 3.35 -1.73 -15.07
C PRO A 117 4.78 -1.21 -14.94
N SER A 118 5.74 -2.02 -15.41
CA SER A 118 7.07 -1.54 -15.74
C SER A 118 6.90 -0.25 -16.54
N ALA A 119 7.68 0.77 -16.22
CA ALA A 119 7.80 1.93 -17.12
C ALA A 119 8.40 1.40 -18.43
N SER A 120 7.55 0.87 -19.30
CA SER A 120 7.91 0.20 -20.53
C SER A 120 7.25 0.97 -21.66
N GLY A 121 8.05 1.82 -22.32
CA GLY A 121 7.74 2.43 -23.61
C GLY A 121 7.69 3.94 -23.57
#